data_AF-A0A7H8SD89-F1
#
_entry.id   AF-A0A7H8SD89-F1
#
_cell.length_a   1.000
_cell.length_b   1.000
_cell.length_c   1.000
_cell.angle_alpha   90.00
_cell.angle_beta   90.00
_cell.angle_gamma   90.00
#
_symmetry.space_group_name_H-M   'P 1'
#
loop_
_entity.id
_entity.type
_entity.pdbx_description
1 polymer ?
#
loop_
_entity_poly.entity_id
_entity_poly.type
_entity_poly.pdbx_seq_one_letter_code
_entity_poly.pdbx_strand_id
1 'polypeptide(L)'
;MPKSLSLILLIFLIGILVILCIYHRQIWHFFFNNRQLKDISTETSNIDESHSSVPRYKALILNDDAEIPSPLHSHTVYIIGIKGNEWLAVFECPCSCGAKIQLNLLPEERPRWKWKVHHNSTITLTPSIWRKVGCRSHFVMRDGLIIWCK
;
A
#
# COMPACT_ATOMS: atom_id res chain seq x y z
N MET A 1 -29.19 -4.24 56.67
CA MET A 1 -28.85 -3.54 55.41
C MET A 1 -28.06 -4.49 54.51
N PRO A 2 -28.55 -4.79 53.29
CA PRO A 2 -28.08 -5.94 52.50
C PRO A 2 -26.72 -5.66 51.85
N LYS A 3 -25.66 -6.30 52.34
CA LYS A 3 -24.28 -6.22 51.81
C LYS A 3 -24.12 -6.89 50.44
N SER A 4 -25.04 -7.77 50.04
CA SER A 4 -25.02 -8.49 48.75
C SER A 4 -25.42 -7.62 47.57
N LEU A 5 -26.36 -6.68 47.73
CA LEU A 5 -26.73 -5.73 46.67
C LEU A 5 -25.55 -4.79 46.31
N SER A 6 -24.74 -4.42 47.30
CA SER A 6 -23.57 -3.55 47.09
C SER A 6 -22.44 -4.23 46.32
N LEU A 7 -22.25 -5.54 46.50
CA LEU A 7 -21.20 -6.29 45.80
C LEU A 7 -21.55 -6.50 44.32
N ILE A 8 -22.83 -6.80 44.04
CA ILE A 8 -23.32 -6.97 42.67
C ILE A 8 -23.20 -5.63 41.92
N LEU A 9 -23.64 -4.53 42.53
CA LEU A 9 -23.52 -3.20 41.94
C LEU A 9 -22.05 -2.82 41.66
N LEU A 10 -21.13 -3.18 42.56
CA LEU A 10 -19.70 -2.93 42.37
C LEU A 10 -19.13 -3.70 41.16
N ILE A 11 -19.52 -4.96 40.98
CA ILE A 11 -19.08 -5.77 39.83
C ILE A 11 -19.60 -5.18 38.51
N PHE A 12 -20.85 -4.73 38.47
CA PHE A 12 -21.41 -4.06 37.28
C PHE A 12 -20.69 -2.74 36.98
N LEU A 13 -20.39 -1.92 37.99
CA LEU A 13 -19.67 -0.66 37.81
C LEU A 13 -18.24 -0.88 37.29
N ILE A 14 -17.52 -1.90 37.80
CA ILE A 14 -16.19 -2.26 37.30
C ILE A 14 -16.27 -2.74 35.85
N GLY A 15 -17.27 -3.55 35.49
CA GLY A 15 -17.50 -4.01 34.12
C GLY A 15 -17.74 -2.86 33.14
N ILE A 16 -18.57 -1.89 33.53
CA ILE A 16 -18.86 -0.68 32.73
C ILE A 16 -17.60 0.16 32.55
N LEU A 17 -16.80 0.36 33.62
CA LEU A 17 -15.52 1.08 33.56
C LEU A 17 -14.51 0.41 32.61
N VAL A 18 -14.39 -0.92 32.63
CA VAL A 18 -13.51 -1.67 31.72
C VAL A 18 -13.96 -1.52 30.27
N ILE A 19 -15.26 -1.60 30.00
CA ILE A 19 -15.82 -1.42 28.64
C ILE A 19 -15.61 0.02 28.15
N LEU A 20 -15.84 1.02 28.99
CA LEU A 20 -15.57 2.43 28.67
C LEU A 20 -14.07 2.69 28.42
N CYS A 21 -13.16 2.07 29.18
CA CYS A 21 -11.72 2.13 28.93
C CYS A 21 -11.32 1.49 27.60
N ILE A 22 -11.90 0.34 27.23
CA ILE A 22 -11.65 -0.32 25.95
C ILE A 22 -12.16 0.56 24.78
N TYR A 23 -13.33 1.18 24.94
CA TYR A 23 -13.91 2.08 23.93
C TYR A 23 -13.10 3.38 23.78
N HIS A 24 -12.59 3.93 24.88
CA HIS A 24 -11.79 5.16 24.86
C HIS A 24 -10.38 4.96 24.26
N ARG A 25 -9.85 3.73 24.24
CA ARG A 25 -8.57 3.40 23.60
C ARG A 25 -8.62 3.58 22.07
N GLN A 26 -9.80 3.49 21.43
CA GLN A 26 -9.96 3.82 20.00
C GLN A 26 -10.00 5.34 19.74
N ILE A 27 -10.42 6.14 20.73
CA ILE A 27 -10.58 7.60 20.59
C ILE A 27 -9.26 8.36 20.87
N TRP A 28 -8.38 7.81 21.71
CA TRP A 28 -7.09 8.45 22.03
C TRP A 28 -6.07 8.44 20.89
N HIS A 29 -6.16 7.47 19.97
CA HIS A 29 -5.36 7.50 18.74
C HIS A 29 -5.82 8.59 17.76
N PHE A 30 -7.05 9.08 17.91
CA PHE A 30 -7.64 10.09 17.04
C PHE A 30 -7.47 11.52 17.58
N PHE A 31 -7.44 11.71 18.90
CA PHE A 31 -7.41 13.04 19.53
C PHE A 31 -6.03 13.53 20.02
N PHE A 32 -5.05 12.65 20.22
CA PHE A 32 -3.77 12.99 20.89
C PHE A 32 -2.53 12.99 19.98
N ASN A 33 -2.66 13.30 18.69
CA ASN A 33 -1.49 13.54 17.82
C ASN A 33 -1.37 14.98 17.29
N ASN A 34 -2.20 15.92 17.74
CA ASN A 34 -2.06 17.33 17.36
C ASN A 34 -1.77 18.19 18.59
N ARG A 35 -0.51 18.18 19.00
CA ARG A 35 0.04 19.20 19.91
C ARG A 35 1.43 19.65 19.41
N GLN A 36 1.43 20.53 18.43
CA GLN A 36 2.42 21.61 18.32
C GLN A 36 1.66 22.88 17.96
N LEU A 37 1.39 23.74 18.95
CA LEU A 37 2.24 24.86 19.40
C LEU A 37 2.33 25.95 18.34
N LYS A 38 1.48 26.96 18.56
CA LYS A 38 1.58 28.32 18.02
C LYS A 38 2.97 28.91 18.26
N ASP A 39 3.40 29.67 17.25
CA ASP A 39 4.15 30.91 17.33
C ASP A 39 5.41 30.93 18.20
N ILE A 40 6.57 30.78 17.56
CA ILE A 40 7.79 31.54 17.86
C ILE A 40 8.51 31.75 16.52
N SER A 41 8.48 33.00 16.06
CA SER A 41 9.39 33.52 15.05
C SER A 41 10.80 33.51 15.62
N THR A 42 11.68 32.68 15.09
CA THR A 42 13.12 32.89 15.21
C THR A 42 13.78 32.41 13.94
N GLU A 43 14.27 33.37 13.17
CA GLU A 43 15.27 33.14 12.13
C GLU A 43 16.35 32.21 12.65
N THR A 44 16.50 31.06 12.01
CA THR A 44 17.79 30.38 11.91
C THR A 44 17.81 29.65 10.58
N SER A 45 18.63 30.18 9.67
CA SER A 45 19.12 29.52 8.47
C SER A 45 19.46 28.06 8.76
N ASN A 46 19.00 27.09 7.95
CA ASN A 46 19.74 25.88 7.55
C ASN A 46 18.89 24.94 6.67
N ILE A 47 19.40 24.74 5.44
CA ILE A 47 19.39 23.52 4.61
C ILE A 47 18.02 22.88 4.27
N ASP A 48 17.68 23.10 3.00
CA ASP A 48 16.65 22.49 2.14
C ASP A 48 16.47 20.96 2.33
N GLU A 49 15.48 20.54 3.14
CA GLU A 49 14.90 19.18 3.13
C GLU A 49 13.65 19.13 2.23
N SER A 50 13.85 19.26 0.91
CA SER A 50 12.86 18.85 -0.08
C SER A 50 13.03 17.36 -0.41
N HIS A 51 12.75 16.47 0.55
CA HIS A 51 12.64 15.03 0.30
C HIS A 51 11.37 14.72 -0.52
N SER A 52 11.44 14.95 -1.83
CA SER A 52 10.45 14.47 -2.80
C SER A 52 10.42 12.94 -2.75
N SER A 53 9.34 12.37 -2.21
CA SER A 53 9.18 10.92 -2.12
C SER A 53 9.03 10.32 -3.52
N VAL A 54 10.01 9.53 -3.97
CA VAL A 54 9.93 8.81 -5.25
C VAL A 54 8.63 7.99 -5.28
N PRO A 55 7.76 8.15 -6.31
CA PRO A 55 6.49 7.46 -6.37
C PRO A 55 6.70 5.95 -6.45
N ARG A 56 5.90 5.20 -5.68
CA ARG A 56 5.97 3.74 -5.59
C ARG A 56 4.79 3.10 -6.29
N TYR A 57 5.06 2.11 -7.13
CA TYR A 57 4.04 1.29 -7.77
C TYR A 57 3.22 0.53 -6.72
N LYS A 58 1.89 0.64 -6.85
CA LYS A 58 0.91 -0.08 -6.03
C LYS A 58 0.23 -1.16 -6.87
N ALA A 59 -0.22 -2.23 -6.21
CA ALA A 59 -1.05 -3.24 -6.85
C ALA A 59 -2.54 -2.89 -6.73
N LEU A 60 -3.28 -3.13 -7.81
CA LEU A 60 -4.74 -3.23 -7.80
C LEU A 60 -5.11 -4.60 -8.37
N ILE A 61 -5.77 -5.43 -7.56
CA ILE A 61 -6.23 -6.75 -8.00
C ILE A 61 -7.62 -6.60 -8.61
N LEU A 62 -7.78 -7.08 -9.82
CA LEU A 62 -9.01 -7.06 -10.59
C LEU A 62 -9.45 -8.50 -10.86
N ASN A 63 -10.75 -8.76 -10.68
CA ASN A 63 -11.36 -10.00 -11.16
C ASN A 63 -11.33 -10.04 -12.70
N ASP A 64 -11.68 -11.19 -13.25
CA ASP A 64 -11.60 -11.48 -14.68
C ASP A 64 -12.67 -10.78 -15.53
N ASP A 65 -13.76 -10.35 -14.90
CA ASP A 65 -14.84 -9.56 -15.49
C ASP A 65 -14.60 -8.04 -15.42
N ALA A 66 -13.58 -7.61 -14.68
CA ALA A 66 -13.32 -6.20 -14.45
C ALA A 66 -12.63 -5.52 -15.64
N GLU A 67 -13.05 -4.29 -15.93
CA GLU A 67 -12.48 -3.49 -17.00
C GLU A 67 -11.13 -2.86 -16.58
N ILE A 68 -10.10 -3.05 -17.41
CA ILE A 68 -8.81 -2.40 -17.22
C ILE A 68 -8.92 -0.97 -17.77
N PRO A 69 -8.65 0.08 -16.97
CA PRO A 69 -8.84 1.45 -17.41
C PRO A 69 -7.92 1.79 -18.60
N SER A 70 -8.42 2.65 -19.48
CA SER A 70 -7.66 3.22 -20.58
C SER A 70 -7.89 4.74 -20.61
N PRO A 71 -6.89 5.56 -20.24
CA PRO A 71 -5.50 5.20 -19.93
C PRO A 71 -5.34 4.46 -18.58
N LEU A 72 -4.22 3.76 -18.44
CA LEU A 72 -3.84 3.13 -17.16
C LEU A 72 -3.49 4.23 -16.14
N HIS A 73 -3.77 4.00 -14.85
CA HIS A 73 -3.32 4.91 -13.81
C HIS A 73 -1.79 4.81 -13.64
N SER A 74 -1.14 5.97 -13.48
CA SER A 74 0.30 6.03 -13.21
C SER A 74 0.64 5.29 -11.91
N HIS A 75 1.82 4.67 -11.87
CA HIS A 75 2.33 3.94 -10.70
C HIS A 75 1.35 2.87 -10.16
N THR A 76 0.55 2.27 -11.04
CA THR A 76 -0.37 1.19 -10.69
C THR A 76 -0.07 -0.05 -11.51
N VAL A 77 0.01 -1.21 -10.84
CA VAL A 77 0.07 -2.53 -11.46
C VAL A 77 -1.26 -3.22 -11.24
N TYR A 78 -1.96 -3.48 -12.33
CA TYR A 78 -3.19 -4.26 -12.33
C TYR A 78 -2.81 -5.74 -12.35
N ILE A 79 -3.30 -6.50 -11.39
CA ILE A 79 -3.17 -7.96 -11.35
C ILE A 79 -4.55 -8.53 -11.67
N ILE A 80 -4.66 -9.24 -12.78
CA ILE A 80 -5.93 -9.73 -13.32
C ILE A 80 -6.01 -11.24 -13.12
N GLY A 81 -7.13 -11.64 -12.56
CA GLY A 81 -7.61 -13.01 -12.56
C GLY A 81 -8.48 -13.29 -11.35
N ILE A 82 -8.71 -14.57 -11.10
CA ILE A 82 -9.50 -15.00 -9.95
C ILE A 82 -8.54 -15.21 -8.78
N LYS A 83 -8.98 -14.91 -7.56
CA LYS A 83 -8.17 -15.07 -6.34
C LYS A 83 -7.48 -16.44 -6.30
N GLY A 84 -6.14 -16.43 -6.30
CA GLY A 84 -5.30 -17.64 -6.27
C GLY A 84 -4.97 -18.24 -7.64
N ASN A 85 -5.50 -17.66 -8.72
CA ASN A 85 -5.22 -17.99 -10.11
C ASN A 85 -5.17 -16.72 -10.96
N GLU A 86 -4.27 -15.80 -10.62
CA GLU A 86 -4.03 -14.58 -11.39
C GLU A 86 -3.08 -14.86 -12.56
N TRP A 87 -3.45 -14.45 -13.77
CA TRP A 87 -2.72 -14.81 -15.00
C TRP A 87 -2.00 -13.65 -15.67
N LEU A 88 -2.37 -12.40 -15.36
CA LEU A 88 -1.86 -11.24 -16.08
C LEU A 88 -1.52 -10.08 -15.13
N ALA A 89 -0.35 -9.49 -15.29
CA ALA A 89 -0.04 -8.17 -14.75
C ALA A 89 0.02 -7.13 -15.87
N VAL A 90 -0.63 -5.98 -15.68
CA VAL A 90 -0.62 -4.86 -16.65
C VAL A 90 -0.23 -3.55 -15.96
N PHE A 91 0.67 -2.79 -16.56
CA PHE A 91 1.06 -1.46 -16.07
C PHE A 91 1.70 -0.61 -17.17
N GLU A 92 1.82 0.70 -16.94
CA GLU A 92 2.54 1.59 -17.85
C GLU A 92 4.05 1.45 -17.69
N CYS A 93 4.78 1.43 -18.82
CA CYS A 93 6.22 1.34 -18.86
C CYS A 93 6.89 2.51 -18.11
N PRO A 94 7.76 2.26 -17.12
CA PRO A 94 8.32 3.30 -16.25
C PRO A 94 9.31 4.26 -16.94
N CYS A 95 9.67 4.01 -18.20
CA CYS A 95 10.56 4.89 -18.98
C CYS A 95 9.82 6.06 -19.66
N SER A 96 8.60 6.37 -19.25
CA SER A 96 7.73 7.43 -19.81
C SER A 96 7.41 7.32 -21.31
N CYS A 97 7.55 6.15 -21.93
CA CYS A 97 7.18 5.96 -23.35
C CYS A 97 5.68 5.72 -23.59
N GLY A 98 4.85 5.67 -22.53
CA GLY A 98 3.41 5.43 -22.62
C GLY A 98 2.98 4.00 -22.97
N ALA A 99 3.93 3.12 -23.30
CA ALA A 99 3.60 1.74 -23.67
C ALA A 99 3.08 0.93 -22.48
N LYS A 100 2.04 0.12 -22.70
CA LYS A 100 1.55 -0.88 -21.74
C LYS A 100 2.50 -2.08 -21.71
N ILE A 101 2.88 -2.52 -20.51
CA ILE A 101 3.60 -3.76 -20.26
C ILE A 101 2.58 -4.79 -19.77
N GLN A 102 2.57 -5.95 -20.40
CA GLN A 102 1.76 -7.11 -20.03
C GLN A 102 2.70 -8.26 -19.68
N LEU A 103 2.56 -8.82 -18.48
CA LEU A 103 3.37 -9.93 -17.99
C LEU A 103 2.50 -11.13 -17.68
N ASN A 104 2.93 -12.30 -18.15
CA ASN A 104 2.31 -13.57 -17.81
C ASN A 104 2.63 -13.97 -16.36
N LEU A 105 1.59 -14.34 -15.61
CA LEU A 105 1.70 -14.78 -14.21
C LEU A 105 1.43 -16.28 -14.04
N LEU A 106 1.01 -16.98 -15.11
CA LEU A 106 0.72 -18.42 -15.06
C LEU A 106 2.00 -19.22 -14.69
N PRO A 107 1.94 -20.09 -13.67
CA PRO A 107 3.11 -20.85 -13.22
C PRO A 107 3.73 -21.80 -14.27
N GLU A 108 2.92 -22.26 -15.22
CA GLU A 108 3.20 -23.33 -16.18
C GLU A 108 3.87 -22.79 -17.45
N GLU A 109 3.70 -21.50 -17.74
CA GLU A 109 4.18 -20.87 -18.96
C GLU A 109 5.51 -20.12 -18.75
N ARG A 110 6.22 -19.85 -19.85
CA ARG A 110 7.45 -19.06 -19.86
C ARG A 110 7.49 -18.08 -21.05
N PRO A 111 8.02 -16.85 -20.85
CA PRO A 111 8.49 -16.30 -19.58
C PRO A 111 7.33 -16.00 -18.64
N ARG A 112 7.57 -16.13 -17.32
CA ARG A 112 6.58 -15.82 -16.27
C ARG A 112 7.15 -14.93 -15.19
N TRP A 113 6.27 -14.21 -14.51
CA TRP A 113 6.60 -13.37 -13.37
C TRP A 113 5.84 -13.83 -12.13
N LYS A 114 6.55 -13.87 -11.02
CA LYS A 114 5.97 -13.92 -9.67
C LYS A 114 5.73 -12.50 -9.20
N TRP A 115 4.70 -12.35 -8.37
CA TRP A 115 4.34 -11.08 -7.78
C TRP A 115 4.13 -11.23 -6.27
N LYS A 116 4.33 -10.13 -5.53
CA LYS A 116 4.05 -10.04 -4.09
C LYS A 116 3.53 -8.65 -3.77
N VAL A 117 2.38 -8.58 -3.11
CA VAL A 117 1.84 -7.33 -2.55
C VAL A 117 2.23 -7.23 -1.09
N HIS A 118 2.68 -6.05 -0.69
CA HIS A 118 3.08 -5.74 0.67
C HIS A 118 1.95 -5.05 1.45
N HIS A 119 2.10 -4.94 2.76
CA HIS A 119 1.10 -4.34 3.66
C HIS A 119 0.69 -2.91 3.27
N ASN A 120 1.59 -2.16 2.63
CA ASN A 120 1.35 -0.80 2.15
C ASN A 120 0.84 -0.75 0.69
N SER A 121 0.35 -1.88 0.16
CA SER A 121 -0.10 -2.08 -1.22
C SER A 121 0.97 -1.94 -2.30
N THR A 122 2.26 -1.75 -1.95
CA THR A 122 3.33 -1.79 -2.95
C THR A 122 3.54 -3.19 -3.49
N ILE A 123 4.11 -3.30 -4.69
CA ILE A 123 4.29 -4.57 -5.38
C ILE A 123 5.75 -4.85 -5.72
N THR A 124 6.13 -6.12 -5.62
CA THR A 124 7.37 -6.66 -6.19
C THR A 124 7.02 -7.60 -7.33
N LEU A 125 7.74 -7.47 -8.46
CA LEU A 125 7.66 -8.37 -9.60
C LEU A 125 9.03 -9.04 -9.81
N THR A 126 9.05 -10.34 -10.09
CA THR A 126 10.29 -11.12 -10.27
C THR A 126 10.09 -12.19 -11.34
N PRO A 127 10.99 -12.36 -12.31
CA PRO A 127 12.33 -11.75 -12.44
C PRO A 127 12.28 -10.32 -13.01
N SER A 128 13.43 -9.80 -13.47
CA SER A 128 13.50 -8.53 -14.17
C SER A 128 12.58 -8.50 -15.40
N ILE A 129 12.05 -7.33 -15.72
CA ILE A 129 11.29 -7.09 -16.93
C ILE A 129 12.25 -6.53 -17.98
N TRP A 130 12.41 -7.22 -19.11
CA TRP A 130 13.20 -6.75 -20.24
C TRP A 130 12.34 -6.70 -21.49
N ARG A 131 12.00 -5.47 -21.92
CA ARG A 131 11.33 -5.29 -23.20
C ARG A 131 12.34 -5.50 -24.33
N LYS A 132 12.07 -6.46 -25.22
CA LYS A 132 12.94 -6.73 -26.39
C LYS A 132 12.66 -5.80 -27.58
N VAL A 133 11.50 -5.15 -27.57
CA VAL A 133 11.02 -4.23 -28.62
C VAL A 133 10.57 -2.90 -28.00
N GLY A 134 10.37 -1.87 -28.83
CA GLY A 134 10.00 -0.52 -28.36
C GLY A 134 11.17 0.18 -27.65
N CYS A 135 10.92 0.80 -26.50
CA CYS A 135 11.94 1.54 -25.72
C CYS A 135 13.07 0.67 -25.15
N ARG A 136 12.96 -0.66 -25.23
CA ARG A 136 13.94 -1.63 -24.71
C ARG A 136 14.27 -1.50 -23.21
N SER A 137 13.36 -0.91 -22.42
CA SER A 137 13.52 -0.75 -20.97
C SER A 137 13.84 -2.09 -20.29
N HIS A 138 14.84 -2.09 -19.40
CA HIS A 138 15.21 -3.24 -18.58
C HIS A 138 15.34 -2.83 -17.11
N PHE A 139 14.48 -3.41 -16.27
CA PHE A 139 14.40 -3.04 -14.86
C PHE A 139 13.87 -4.18 -13.98
N VAL A 140 14.03 -4.04 -12.67
CA VAL A 140 13.37 -4.82 -11.63
C VAL A 140 12.41 -3.91 -10.89
N MET A 141 11.23 -4.43 -10.51
CA MET A 141 10.29 -3.72 -9.64
C MET A 141 10.30 -4.38 -8.25
N ARG A 142 10.73 -3.65 -7.22
CA ARG A 142 10.82 -4.14 -5.84
C ARG A 142 10.23 -3.12 -4.88
N ASP A 143 9.28 -3.54 -4.06
CA ASP A 143 8.57 -2.69 -3.09
C ASP A 143 8.01 -1.40 -3.73
N GLY A 144 7.52 -1.55 -4.96
CA GLY A 144 7.01 -0.46 -5.80
C GLY A 144 8.08 0.42 -6.43
N LEU A 145 9.37 0.22 -6.16
CA LEU A 145 10.46 1.00 -6.76
C LEU A 145 10.96 0.34 -8.05
N ILE A 146 11.32 1.17 -9.02
CA ILE A 146 11.97 0.76 -10.26
C ILE A 146 13.49 0.81 -10.07
N ILE A 147 14.14 -0.33 -10.26
CA ILE A 147 15.60 -0.47 -10.21
C ILE A 147 16.05 -0.82 -11.62
N TRP A 148 16.69 0.13 -12.31
CA TRP A 148 17.16 -0.05 -13.68
C TRP A 148 18.34 -1.02 -13.74
N CYS A 149 18.31 -1.92 -14.72
CA CYS A 149 19.42 -2.82 -15.00
C CYS A 149 20.48 -2.11 -15.87
N LYS A 150 21.72 -2.59 -15.81
CA LYS A 150 22.82 -2.14 -16.68
C LYS A 150 22.89 -2.97 -17.95
#